data_AF-A0A6B3N870-F1
#
_entry.id   AF-A0A6B3N870-F1
#
_cell.length_a   1.000
_cell.length_b   1.000
_cell.length_c   1.000
_cell.angle_alpha   90.00
_cell.angle_beta   90.00
_cell.angle_gamma   90.00
#
_symmetry.space_group_name_H-M   'P 1'
#
loop_
_entity.id
_entity.type
_entity.pdbx_description
1 polymer ?
#
loop_
_entity_poly.entity_id
_entity_poly.type
_entity_poly.pdbx_seq_one_letter_code
_entity_poly.pdbx_strand_id
1 'polypeptide(L)'
;MNYFQEAKAHFIASHQHPINQILHHLTNILAIAAAILLFYDWRLTLVCLVLTQVFALGGHAFIEKNKPAFIKYPALTIVVSMLWSLENWFGLRQAWTYLNRQQGIQ
;
A
#
# COMPACT_ATOMS: atom_id res chain seq x y z
N MET A 1 -18.87 14.97 3.86
CA MET A 1 -17.66 14.15 4.04
C MET A 1 -16.48 15.12 4.08
N ASN A 2 -15.47 14.95 4.94
CA ASN A 2 -14.29 15.83 4.86
C ASN A 2 -13.34 15.36 3.74
N TYR A 3 -12.47 16.24 3.25
CA TYR A 3 -11.55 15.97 2.13
C TYR A 3 -10.63 14.75 2.36
N PHE A 4 -10.19 14.51 3.60
CA PHE A 4 -9.39 13.35 3.97
C PHE A 4 -10.18 12.03 3.85
N GLN A 5 -11.44 12.02 4.30
CA GLN A 5 -12.31 10.85 4.21
C GLN A 5 -12.64 10.50 2.75
N GLU A 6 -12.78 11.50 1.88
CA GLU A 6 -12.91 11.26 0.43
C GLU A 6 -11.65 10.64 -0.17
N ALA A 7 -10.46 11.13 0.21
CA ALA A 7 -9.19 10.53 -0.21
C ALA A 7 -9.05 9.08 0.29
N LYS A 8 -9.45 8.81 1.54
CA LYS A 8 -9.46 7.45 2.12
C LYS A 8 -10.42 6.52 1.40
N ALA A 9 -11.65 6.97 1.13
CA ALA A 9 -12.63 6.19 0.39
C ALA A 9 -12.17 5.90 -1.04
N HIS A 10 -11.61 6.90 -1.73
CA HIS A 10 -11.08 6.72 -3.08
C HIS A 10 -9.85 5.80 -3.11
N PHE A 11 -8.96 5.91 -2.12
CA PHE A 11 -7.83 5.00 -1.97
C PHE A 11 -8.32 3.56 -1.83
N ILE A 12 -9.22 3.27 -0.89
CA ILE A 12 -9.74 1.92 -0.68
C ILE A 12 -10.40 1.40 -1.97
N ALA A 13 -11.27 2.20 -2.61
CA ALA A 13 -11.93 1.82 -3.85
C ALA A 13 -10.95 1.52 -5.02
N SER A 14 -9.76 2.10 -5.00
CA SER A 14 -8.72 1.87 -6.01
C SER A 14 -7.87 0.61 -5.75
N HIS A 15 -8.04 -0.04 -4.58
CA HIS A 15 -7.26 -1.20 -4.13
C HIS A 15 -8.18 -2.32 -3.63
N GLN A 16 -8.74 -3.09 -4.55
CA GLN A 16 -9.69 -4.18 -4.24
C GLN A 16 -9.04 -5.56 -4.32
N HIS A 17 -8.04 -5.73 -5.18
CA HIS A 17 -7.38 -7.01 -5.38
C HIS A 17 -6.40 -7.33 -4.22
N PRO A 18 -6.46 -8.51 -3.58
CA PRO A 18 -5.61 -8.86 -2.44
C PRO A 18 -4.11 -8.75 -2.73
N ILE A 19 -3.67 -9.16 -3.93
CA ILE A 19 -2.26 -9.01 -4.35
C ILE A 19 -1.85 -7.54 -4.39
N ASN A 20 -2.68 -6.65 -4.95
CA ASN A 20 -2.36 -5.22 -5.00
C ASN A 20 -2.31 -4.61 -3.60
N GLN A 21 -3.22 -5.01 -2.71
CA GLN A 21 -3.20 -4.63 -1.30
C GLN A 21 -1.89 -5.04 -0.60
N ILE A 22 -1.43 -6.28 -0.80
CA ILE A 22 -0.15 -6.78 -0.25
C ILE A 22 1.03 -5.95 -0.81
N LEU A 23 1.05 -5.69 -2.12
CA LEU A 23 2.11 -4.87 -2.74
C LEU A 23 2.19 -3.46 -2.13
N HIS A 24 1.04 -2.85 -1.79
CA HIS A 24 1.02 -1.55 -1.13
C HIS A 24 1.47 -1.61 0.33
N HIS A 25 1.15 -2.68 1.06
CA HIS A 25 1.74 -2.89 2.39
C HIS A 25 3.26 -3.05 2.34
N LEU A 26 3.78 -3.83 1.37
CA LEU A 26 5.23 -3.97 1.14
C LEU A 26 5.88 -2.65 0.75
N THR A 27 5.21 -1.85 -0.08
CA THR A 27 5.62 -0.49 -0.44
C THR A 27 5.83 0.36 0.83
N ASN A 28 4.88 0.35 1.77
CA ASN A 28 5.00 1.14 2.98
C ASN A 28 6.10 0.62 3.93
N ILE A 29 6.29 -0.70 4.03
CA ILE A 29 7.41 -1.28 4.78
C ILE A 29 8.74 -0.83 4.18
N LEU A 30 8.88 -0.87 2.85
CA LEU A 30 10.08 -0.41 2.15
C LEU A 30 10.31 1.09 2.32
N ALA A 31 9.25 1.91 2.36
CA ALA A 31 9.37 3.34 2.62
C ALA A 31 9.91 3.61 4.04
N ILE A 32 9.44 2.87 5.04
CA ILE A 32 9.96 2.94 6.41
C ILE A 32 11.43 2.48 6.45
N ALA A 33 11.74 1.36 5.81
CA ALA A 33 13.11 0.84 5.71
C ALA A 33 14.05 1.85 5.02
N ALA A 34 13.62 2.48 3.93
CA ALA A 34 14.37 3.49 3.21
C ALA A 34 14.73 4.69 4.10
N ALA A 35 13.77 5.16 4.91
CA ALA A 35 13.97 6.26 5.84
C ALA A 35 15.01 5.93 6.93
N ILE A 36 15.00 4.69 7.44
CA ILE A 36 16.01 4.22 8.41
C ILE A 36 17.37 4.10 7.72
N LEU A 37 17.42 3.40 6.58
CA LEU A 37 18.66 3.11 5.84
C LEU A 37 19.35 4.35 5.30
N LEU A 38 18.63 5.47 5.15
CA LEU A 38 19.20 6.75 4.74
C LEU A 38 20.38 7.17 5.63
N PHE A 39 20.35 6.77 6.91
CA PHE A 39 21.38 7.08 7.89
C PHE A 39 22.52 6.04 7.97
N TYR A 40 22.41 4.91 7.25
CA TYR A 40 23.38 3.81 7.28
C TYR A 40 24.03 3.55 5.92
N ASP A 41 23.22 3.40 4.86
CA ASP A 41 23.68 3.17 3.50
C ASP A 41 22.66 3.72 2.48
N TRP A 42 22.99 4.87 1.88
CA TRP A 42 22.15 5.52 0.89
C TRP A 42 21.92 4.67 -0.38
N ARG A 43 22.80 3.70 -0.68
CA ARG A 43 22.63 2.80 -1.83
C ARG A 43 21.45 1.86 -1.58
N LEU A 44 21.33 1.33 -0.36
CA LEU A 44 20.19 0.51 0.03
C LEU A 44 18.91 1.36 0.08
N THR A 45 18.99 2.62 0.50
CA THR A 45 17.85 3.55 0.39
C THR A 45 17.37 3.68 -1.05
N LEU A 46 18.26 3.85 -2.02
CA LEU A 46 17.87 3.91 -3.43
C LEU A 46 17.20 2.63 -3.91
N VAL A 47 17.73 1.46 -3.51
CA VAL A 47 17.09 0.17 -3.83
C VAL A 47 15.67 0.12 -3.27
N CYS A 48 15.47 0.50 -2.00
CA CYS A 48 14.15 0.56 -1.40
C CYS A 48 13.22 1.52 -2.16
N LEU A 49 13.68 2.74 -2.49
CA LEU A 49 12.89 3.73 -3.23
C LEU A 49 12.52 3.27 -4.64
N VAL A 50 13.38 2.54 -5.34
CA VAL A 50 13.02 1.95 -6.64
C VAL A 50 11.95 0.88 -6.45
N LEU A 51 12.12 0.00 -5.46
CA LEU A 51 11.15 -1.06 -5.17
C LEU A 51 9.78 -0.51 -4.74
N THR A 52 9.72 0.61 -4.01
CA THR A 52 8.44 1.26 -3.68
C THR A 52 7.69 1.67 -4.95
N GLN A 53 8.38 2.20 -5.96
CA GLN A 53 7.75 2.56 -7.23
C GLN A 53 7.30 1.34 -8.02
N VAL A 54 8.14 0.30 -8.07
CA VAL A 54 7.83 -0.95 -8.79
C VAL A 54 6.59 -1.62 -8.20
N PHE A 55 6.47 -1.71 -6.89
CA PHE A 55 5.33 -2.36 -6.24
C PHE A 55 4.06 -1.52 -6.34
N ALA A 56 4.12 -0.21 -6.04
CA ALA A 56 2.95 0.65 -6.10
C ALA A 56 2.39 0.76 -7.54
N LEU A 57 3.24 1.03 -8.53
CA LEU A 57 2.80 1.19 -9.91
C LEU A 57 2.54 -0.16 -10.59
N GLY A 58 3.35 -1.18 -10.30
CA GLY A 58 3.18 -2.52 -10.86
C GLY A 58 1.86 -3.16 -10.44
N GLY A 59 1.45 -3.00 -9.18
CA GLY A 59 0.15 -3.45 -8.71
C GLY A 59 -1.01 -2.81 -9.49
N HIS A 60 -0.95 -1.50 -9.73
CA HIS A 60 -1.95 -0.82 -10.56
C HIS A 60 -1.89 -1.20 -12.04
N ALA A 61 -0.70 -1.31 -12.62
CA ALA A 61 -0.54 -1.56 -14.05
C ALA A 61 -0.93 -2.99 -14.45
N PHE A 62 -0.54 -3.99 -13.65
CA PHE A 62 -0.70 -5.40 -14.00
C PHE A 62 -1.88 -6.08 -13.30
N ILE A 63 -2.20 -5.67 -12.05
CA ILE A 63 -3.21 -6.35 -11.23
C ILE A 63 -4.56 -5.61 -11.27
N GLU A 64 -4.63 -4.38 -10.79
CA GLU A 64 -5.91 -3.63 -10.74
C GLU A 64 -6.35 -3.10 -12.09
N LYS A 65 -5.40 -2.77 -12.97
CA LYS A 65 -5.62 -2.13 -14.26
C LYS A 65 -6.45 -0.84 -14.15
N ASN A 66 -6.22 -0.07 -13.08
CA ASN A 66 -6.87 1.21 -12.82
C ASN A 66 -5.84 2.33 -12.58
N LYS A 67 -6.32 3.56 -12.40
CA LYS A 67 -5.46 4.72 -12.14
C LYS A 67 -5.08 4.78 -10.65
N PRO A 68 -3.80 5.04 -10.31
CA PRO A 68 -3.40 5.24 -8.92
C PRO A 68 -4.16 6.39 -8.25
N ALA A 69 -4.56 6.20 -6.99
CA ALA A 69 -5.24 7.23 -6.18
C ALA A 69 -4.41 8.52 -6.05
N PHE A 70 -3.08 8.40 -6.15
CA PHE A 70 -2.12 9.51 -6.14
C PHE A 70 -2.43 10.56 -7.23
N ILE A 71 -3.01 10.16 -8.37
CA ILE A 71 -3.37 11.10 -9.43
C ILE A 71 -4.44 12.10 -8.96
N LYS A 72 -5.40 11.63 -8.15
CA LYS A 72 -6.49 12.47 -7.64
C LYS A 72 -6.12 13.17 -6.33
N TYR A 73 -5.36 12.52 -5.46
CA TYR A 73 -4.99 13.02 -4.13
C TYR A 73 -3.49 12.82 -3.84
N PRO A 74 -2.57 13.56 -4.47
CA PRO A 74 -1.13 13.23 -4.48
C PRO A 74 -0.50 13.13 -3.08
N ALA A 75 -0.50 14.21 -2.30
CA ALA A 75 0.11 14.19 -0.97
C ALA A 75 -0.69 13.33 0.03
N LEU A 76 -2.02 13.39 -0.04
CA LEU A 76 -2.89 12.66 0.89
C LEU A 76 -2.84 11.16 0.69
N THR A 77 -2.64 10.67 -0.54
CA THR A 77 -2.59 9.23 -0.83
C THR A 77 -1.47 8.55 -0.07
N ILE A 78 -0.32 9.20 0.10
CA ILE A 78 0.81 8.64 0.86
C ILE A 78 0.43 8.46 2.34
N VAL A 79 -0.16 9.50 2.94
CA VAL A 79 -0.61 9.47 4.35
C VAL A 79 -1.71 8.43 4.54
N VAL A 80 -2.71 8.42 3.66
CA VAL A 80 -3.82 7.46 3.68
C VAL A 80 -3.30 6.02 3.52
N SER A 81 -2.36 5.78 2.61
CA SER A 81 -1.77 4.45 2.38
C SER A 81 -1.03 3.94 3.61
N MET A 82 -0.22 4.79 4.24
CA MET A 82 0.51 4.44 5.46
C MET A 82 -0.46 4.16 6.63
N LEU A 83 -1.44 5.04 6.85
CA LEU A 83 -2.46 4.86 7.89
C LEU A 83 -3.28 3.59 7.66
N TRP A 84 -3.73 3.36 6.42
CA TRP A 84 -4.45 2.15 6.06
C TRP A 84 -3.60 0.88 6.27
N SER A 85 -2.29 0.96 6.03
CA SER A 85 -1.38 -0.16 6.34
C SER A 85 -1.26 -0.42 7.83
N LEU A 86 -1.15 0.62 8.65
CA LEU A 86 -1.14 0.48 10.11
C LEU A 86 -2.46 -0.09 10.65
N GLU A 87 -3.61 0.41 10.18
CA GLU A 87 -4.95 -0.07 10.55
C GLU A 87 -5.16 -1.56 10.26
N ASN A 88 -4.44 -2.09 9.26
CA ASN A 88 -4.55 -3.48 8.83
C ASN A 88 -3.33 -4.34 9.21
N TRP A 89 -2.48 -3.83 10.09
CA TRP A 89 -1.27 -4.51 10.56
C TRP A 89 -0.39 -4.98 9.40
N PHE A 90 -0.17 -4.08 8.44
CA PHE A 90 0.61 -4.32 7.22
C PHE A 90 0.19 -5.57 6.44
N GLY A 91 -1.11 -5.87 6.38
CA GLY A 91 -1.64 -6.98 5.56
C GLY A 91 -2.01 -8.23 6.36
N LEU A 92 -1.60 -8.33 7.63
CA LEU A 92 -1.88 -9.51 8.46
C LEU A 92 -3.38 -9.73 8.65
N ARG A 93 -4.15 -8.64 8.81
CA ARG A 93 -5.61 -8.73 8.96
C ARG A 93 -6.30 -9.30 7.72
N GLN A 94 -5.86 -8.88 6.54
CA GLN A 94 -6.39 -9.38 5.27
C GLN A 94 -5.96 -10.81 5.00
N ALA A 95 -4.70 -11.16 5.30
CA ALA A 95 -4.20 -12.52 5.19
C ALA A 95 -5.01 -13.48 6.07
N TRP A 96 -5.25 -13.11 7.34
CA TRP A 96 -6.09 -13.88 8.25
C TRP A 96 -7.51 -14.08 7.71
N THR A 97 -8.13 -13.00 7.21
CA THR A 97 -9.48 -13.05 6.64
C THR A 97 -9.54 -13.95 5.41
N TYR A 98 -8.53 -13.89 4.55
CA TYR A 98 -8.42 -14.72 3.36
C TYR A 98 -8.28 -16.20 3.71
N LEU A 99 -7.42 -16.53 4.68
CA LEU A 99 -7.21 -17.90 5.15
C LEU A 99 -8.49 -18.47 5.78
N ASN A 100 -9.19 -17.72 6.62
CA ASN A 100 -10.42 -18.18 7.24
C ASN A 100 -11.56 -18.38 6.23
N ARG A 101 -11.63 -17.52 5.21
CA ARG A 101 -12.62 -17.65 4.11
C ARG A 101 -12.38 -18.93 3.29
N GLN A 102 -11.13 -19.35 3.12
CA GLN A 102 -10.77 -20.61 2.44
C GLN A 102 -11.10 -21.86 3.27
N GLN A 103 -11.14 -21.73 4.60
CA GLN A 103 -11.41 -22.85 5.51
C GLN A 103 -12.90 -23.08 5.82
N GLY A 104 -13.82 -22.31 5.22
CA GLY A 104 -15.27 -22.52 5.40
C GLY A 104 -15.81 -22.17 6.79
N ILE A 105 -15.04 -21.46 7.62
CA ILE A 105 -15.46 -21.01 8.95
C ILE A 105 -16.19 -19.67 8.78
N GLN A 106 -17.50 -19.72 8.55
CA GLN A 106 -18.43 -18.59 8.72
C GLN A 106 -19.58 -19.01 9.62
#